data_AF-A0AAD4GF85-F1
#
_entry.id   AF-A0AAD4GF85-F1
#
_cell.length_a   1.000
_cell.length_b   1.000
_cell.length_c   1.000
_cell.angle_alpha   90.00
_cell.angle_beta   90.00
_cell.angle_gamma   90.00
#
_symmetry.space_group_name_H-M   'P 1'
#
loop_
_entity.id
_entity.type
_entity.pdbx_description
1 polymer ?
#
loop_
_entity_poly.entity_id
_entity_poly.type
_entity_poly.pdbx_seq_one_letter_code
_entity_poly.pdbx_strand_id
1 'polypeptide(L)'
;MTRWLQRQEAVIWFSGFLNWQHCLGLSNSEGSDSPGLVPSYQISQKPQFLKKTVHYLDQHHGALCFLDALKTFVSTLPRGPQYFEPNIHDHFDLFSNLVLHMPRFEHAAHRDLRIRSHPECSNRVHKPPTPARFDTVLVEVDPEQQQRRGLHGKTNCSVFRLPLHLGQYPQPLAYIHWFKPLQTYNRNVKMFRVSRSTRQWLSNAEIIPIDRIIHGVQFIPTGYVVMHWPIVSTSTSTSTLTFAFLNSIGYILSNHACGEGVGGWVGCK
;
A
#
# COMPACT_ATOMS: atom_id res chain seq x y z
N MET A 1 22.32 -24.52 -11.52
CA MET A 1 22.75 -23.99 -10.20
C MET A 1 22.07 -22.68 -9.80
N THR A 2 21.72 -21.76 -10.71
CA THR A 2 21.14 -20.44 -10.38
C THR A 2 19.79 -20.46 -9.66
N ARG A 3 18.93 -21.47 -9.89
CA ARG A 3 17.61 -21.58 -9.23
C ARG A 3 17.69 -21.84 -7.72
N TRP A 4 18.71 -22.57 -7.26
CA TRP A 4 18.89 -22.83 -5.83
C TRP A 4 19.31 -21.54 -5.09
N LEU A 5 20.21 -20.77 -5.70
CA LEU A 5 20.67 -19.50 -5.15
C LEU A 5 19.54 -18.47 -5.06
N GLN A 6 18.71 -18.36 -6.11
CA GLN A 6 17.49 -17.52 -6.08
C GLN A 6 16.50 -17.94 -4.98
N ARG A 7 16.38 -19.25 -4.70
CA ARG A 7 15.52 -19.75 -3.61
C ARG A 7 16.11 -19.45 -2.23
N GLN A 8 17.42 -19.46 -2.08
CA GLN A 8 18.08 -19.10 -0.82
C GLN A 8 17.98 -17.60 -0.55
N GLU A 9 18.30 -16.76 -1.55
CA GLU A 9 18.05 -15.31 -1.47
C GLU A 9 16.59 -15.05 -1.11
N ALA A 10 15.67 -15.78 -1.74
CA ALA A 10 14.26 -15.68 -1.47
C ALA A 10 13.88 -15.93 0.00
N VAL A 11 14.39 -17.02 0.58
CA VAL A 11 14.13 -17.36 1.98
C VAL A 11 14.77 -16.33 2.91
N ILE A 12 15.98 -15.85 2.60
CA ILE A 12 16.69 -14.83 3.39
C ILE A 12 15.90 -13.53 3.41
N TRP A 13 15.48 -13.02 2.24
CA TRP A 13 14.61 -11.85 2.16
C TRP A 13 13.33 -12.09 2.97
N PHE A 14 12.64 -13.22 2.78
CA PHE A 14 11.40 -13.51 3.50
C PHE A 14 11.55 -13.50 5.01
N SER A 15 12.59 -14.16 5.54
CA SER A 15 12.92 -14.13 6.96
C SER A 15 13.24 -12.72 7.47
N GLY A 16 13.93 -11.91 6.67
CA GLY A 16 14.20 -10.50 6.97
C GLY A 16 12.93 -9.68 7.13
N PHE A 17 11.94 -9.87 6.25
CA PHE A 17 10.66 -9.17 6.40
C PHE A 17 9.83 -9.66 7.56
N LEU A 18 9.79 -10.96 7.83
CA LEU A 18 9.09 -11.46 9.03
C LEU A 18 9.73 -10.87 10.29
N ASN A 19 11.06 -10.88 10.39
CA ASN A 19 11.77 -10.23 11.49
C ASN A 19 11.49 -8.73 11.55
N TRP A 20 11.45 -8.04 10.40
CA TRP A 20 11.07 -6.63 10.34
C TRP A 20 9.65 -6.40 10.86
N GLN A 21 8.66 -7.21 10.44
CA GLN A 21 7.30 -7.11 10.95
C GLN A 21 7.25 -7.35 12.47
N HIS A 22 8.02 -8.31 12.97
CA HIS A 22 8.16 -8.54 14.41
C HIS A 22 8.82 -7.36 15.13
N CYS A 23 9.85 -6.73 14.55
CA CYS A 23 10.49 -5.53 15.09
C CYS A 23 9.57 -4.29 15.07
N LEU A 24 8.62 -4.24 14.15
CA LEU A 24 7.59 -3.19 14.10
C LEU A 24 6.49 -3.36 15.16
N GLY A 25 6.54 -4.41 15.99
CA GLY A 25 5.56 -4.64 17.05
C GLY A 25 4.21 -5.15 16.55
N LEU A 26 4.15 -5.76 15.37
CA LEU A 26 2.91 -6.27 14.78
C LEU A 26 2.44 -7.62 15.38
N SER A 27 3.13 -8.13 16.41
CA SER A 27 2.65 -9.23 17.24
C SER A 27 2.11 -8.68 18.55
N ASN A 28 0.77 -8.72 18.69
CA ASN A 28 0.04 -8.52 19.94
C ASN A 28 0.76 -9.21 21.12
N SER A 29 1.45 -8.45 21.97
CA SER A 29 1.68 -8.81 23.37
C SER A 29 2.24 -7.61 24.13
N GLU A 30 1.57 -7.32 25.23
CA GLU A 30 1.87 -6.31 26.23
C GLU A 30 3.26 -6.51 26.86
N GLY A 31 3.90 -5.39 27.24
CA GLY A 31 4.83 -5.36 28.38
C GLY A 31 6.27 -5.80 28.13
N SER A 32 7.02 -5.12 27.26
CA SER A 32 8.48 -5.07 27.40
C SER A 32 9.02 -3.75 26.84
N ASP A 33 9.60 -2.93 27.72
CA ASP A 33 10.25 -1.63 27.45
C ASP A 33 11.53 -1.77 26.62
N SER A 34 11.44 -2.37 25.44
CA SER A 34 12.49 -2.28 24.43
C SER A 34 12.14 -1.11 23.51
N PRO A 35 13.06 -0.17 23.22
CA PRO A 35 12.74 0.99 22.39
C PRO A 35 12.27 0.52 21.01
N GLY A 36 10.96 0.57 20.80
CA GLY A 36 10.31 0.14 19.58
C GLY A 36 10.91 0.84 18.38
N LEU A 37 11.44 0.06 17.44
CA LEU A 37 12.01 0.55 16.20
C LEU A 37 10.86 0.92 15.25
N VAL A 38 10.20 2.05 15.52
CA VAL A 38 9.28 2.71 14.58
C VAL A 38 10.02 2.86 13.24
N PRO A 39 9.37 2.61 12.07
CA PRO A 39 10.01 2.81 10.79
C PRO A 39 10.51 4.26 10.72
N SER A 40 11.84 4.43 10.77
CA SER A 40 12.42 5.75 10.70
C SER A 40 12.25 6.24 9.27
N TYR A 41 11.49 7.30 9.07
CA TYR A 41 11.37 7.96 7.78
C TYR A 41 12.01 9.35 7.85
N GLN A 42 12.50 9.80 6.70
CA GLN A 42 13.01 11.15 6.51
C GLN A 42 12.25 11.81 5.35
N ILE A 43 11.55 12.89 5.65
CA ILE A 43 10.98 13.76 4.62
C ILE A 43 11.95 14.89 4.28
N SER A 44 11.77 15.48 3.09
CA SER A 44 12.52 16.69 2.72
C SER A 44 12.30 17.78 3.77
N GLN A 45 13.38 18.41 4.26
CA GLN A 45 13.30 19.44 5.31
C GLN A 45 12.41 20.62 4.90
N LYS A 46 12.43 20.98 3.62
CA LYS A 46 11.62 22.04 3.05
C LYS A 46 10.59 21.43 2.09
N PRO A 47 9.30 21.81 2.21
CA PRO A 47 8.32 21.46 1.19
C PRO A 47 8.72 22.12 -0.13
N GLN A 48 8.58 21.39 -1.23
CA GLN A 48 8.97 21.89 -2.55
C GLN A 48 7.85 22.67 -3.20
N PHE A 49 6.61 22.37 -2.83
CA PHE A 49 5.44 23.08 -3.30
C PHE A 49 4.71 23.63 -2.07
N LEU A 50 4.98 24.89 -1.77
CA LEU A 50 4.38 25.62 -0.67
C LEU A 50 2.97 26.10 -1.04
N LYS A 51 2.07 26.06 -0.06
CA LYS A 51 0.73 26.66 -0.13
C LYS A 51 -0.02 26.31 -1.43
N LYS A 52 -0.09 25.03 -1.78
CA LYS A 52 -0.83 24.57 -2.96
C LYS A 52 -2.29 24.32 -2.62
N THR A 53 -3.18 24.78 -3.49
CA THR A 53 -4.62 24.61 -3.32
C THR A 53 -5.05 23.18 -3.64
N VAL A 54 -6.25 22.79 -3.18
CA VAL A 54 -6.85 21.49 -3.54
C VAL A 54 -6.98 21.34 -5.07
N HIS A 55 -7.35 22.41 -5.77
CA HIS A 55 -7.42 22.42 -7.23
C HIS A 55 -6.06 22.13 -7.89
N TYR A 56 -4.96 22.66 -7.34
CA TYR A 56 -3.62 22.35 -7.84
C TYR A 56 -3.27 20.87 -7.66
N LEU A 57 -3.67 20.28 -6.53
CA LEU A 57 -3.48 18.84 -6.27
C LEU A 57 -4.25 17.99 -7.26
N ASP A 58 -5.47 18.37 -7.59
CA ASP A 58 -6.27 17.67 -8.59
C ASP A 58 -5.56 17.69 -9.96
N GLN A 59 -5.26 18.88 -10.46
CA GLN A 59 -4.71 19.05 -11.82
C GLN A 59 -3.30 18.47 -12.00
N HIS A 60 -2.41 18.67 -11.02
CA HIS A 60 -0.99 18.35 -11.18
C HIS A 60 -0.57 17.06 -10.48
N HIS A 61 -1.23 16.70 -9.38
CA HIS A 61 -0.95 15.46 -8.64
C HIS A 61 -1.95 14.34 -8.95
N GLY A 62 -3.00 14.60 -9.74
CA GLY A 62 -4.05 13.64 -10.04
C GLY A 62 -4.94 13.32 -8.84
N ALA A 63 -4.98 14.20 -7.85
CA ALA A 63 -5.62 13.98 -6.56
C ALA A 63 -7.11 14.37 -6.56
N LEU A 64 -7.87 13.79 -7.49
CA LEU A 64 -9.28 14.11 -7.76
C LEU A 64 -10.18 14.03 -6.52
N CYS A 65 -9.94 13.05 -5.63
CA CYS A 65 -10.76 12.81 -4.44
C CYS A 65 -10.06 13.26 -3.15
N PHE A 66 -9.10 14.19 -3.25
CA PHE A 66 -8.31 14.64 -2.11
C PHE A 66 -9.17 15.21 -0.99
N LEU A 67 -10.14 16.08 -1.32
CA LEU A 67 -10.96 16.75 -0.32
C LEU A 67 -11.84 15.77 0.45
N ASP A 68 -12.45 14.81 -0.24
CA ASP A 68 -13.31 13.80 0.38
C ASP A 68 -12.50 12.86 1.27
N ALA A 69 -11.32 12.44 0.81
CA ALA A 69 -10.39 11.65 1.61
C ALA A 69 -9.90 12.43 2.84
N LEU A 70 -9.67 13.74 2.71
CA LEU A 70 -9.28 14.61 3.81
C LEU A 70 -10.38 14.78 4.84
N LYS A 71 -11.63 15.02 4.41
CA LYS A 71 -12.78 15.07 5.30
C LYS A 71 -12.97 13.76 6.08
N THR A 72 -12.82 12.63 5.38
CA THR A 72 -12.89 11.29 6.00
C THR A 72 -11.77 11.07 7.00
N PHE A 73 -10.54 11.53 6.71
CA PHE A 73 -9.42 11.40 7.64
C PHE A 73 -9.57 12.34 8.85
N VAL A 74 -9.97 13.58 8.63
CA VAL A 74 -10.12 14.57 9.70
C VAL A 74 -11.26 14.21 10.65
N SER A 75 -12.33 13.54 10.17
CA SER A 75 -13.42 13.06 11.03
C SER A 75 -13.04 11.86 11.91
N THR A 76 -11.97 11.12 11.58
CA THR A 76 -11.47 10.02 12.43
C THR A 76 -10.47 10.50 13.48
N LEU A 77 -10.01 11.76 13.41
CA LEU A 77 -9.10 12.30 14.41
C LEU A 77 -9.80 12.48 15.76
N PRO A 78 -9.19 12.07 16.89
CA PRO A 78 -9.80 12.19 18.22
C PRO A 78 -10.00 13.65 18.66
N ARG A 79 -9.18 14.56 18.12
CA ARG A 79 -9.37 16.01 18.18
C ARG A 79 -9.71 16.48 16.78
N GLY A 80 -10.87 16.06 16.30
CA GLY A 80 -11.40 16.40 14.98
C GLY A 80 -11.46 17.92 14.74
N PRO A 81 -12.00 18.36 13.60
CA PRO A 81 -11.98 19.78 13.24
C PRO A 81 -12.77 20.56 14.30
N GLN A 82 -12.06 21.23 15.22
CA GLN A 82 -12.73 21.90 16.34
C GLN A 82 -13.59 23.07 15.84
N TYR A 83 -13.25 23.64 14.68
CA TYR A 83 -13.88 24.87 14.18
C TYR A 83 -14.01 24.96 12.65
N PHE A 84 -13.19 24.26 11.86
CA PHE A 84 -13.14 24.43 10.39
C PHE A 84 -13.23 23.11 9.64
N GLU A 85 -14.18 23.03 8.72
CA GLU A 85 -14.25 21.93 7.77
C GLU A 85 -13.22 22.12 6.63
N PRO A 86 -12.58 21.05 6.16
CA PRO A 86 -11.72 21.12 4.99
C PRO A 86 -12.45 21.68 3.76
N ASN A 87 -11.82 22.65 3.09
CA ASN A 87 -12.39 23.39 1.97
C ASN A 87 -11.46 23.37 0.74
N ILE A 88 -12.01 23.65 -0.45
CA ILE A 88 -11.27 23.75 -1.72
C ILE A 88 -10.21 24.86 -1.72
N HIS A 89 -10.40 25.88 -0.89
CA HIS A 89 -9.50 27.02 -0.74
C HIS A 89 -8.39 26.78 0.29
N ASP A 90 -8.34 25.60 0.91
CA ASP A 90 -7.23 25.25 1.80
C ASP A 90 -5.92 25.09 1.02
N HIS A 91 -4.84 25.45 1.70
CA HIS A 91 -3.50 25.44 1.15
C HIS A 91 -2.65 24.40 1.89
N PHE A 92 -1.93 23.58 1.13
CA PHE A 92 -1.14 22.48 1.64
C PHE A 92 0.33 22.62 1.22
N ASP A 93 1.22 22.28 2.13
CA ASP A 93 2.64 22.20 1.86
C ASP A 93 2.99 20.76 1.47
N LEU A 94 3.47 20.59 0.24
CA LEU A 94 3.74 19.29 -0.35
C LEU A 94 5.23 18.97 -0.36
N PHE A 95 5.53 17.73 0.00
CA PHE A 95 6.87 17.17 0.01
C PHE A 95 7.00 16.19 -1.15
N SER A 96 8.07 16.33 -1.91
CA SER A 96 8.26 15.52 -3.12
C SER A 96 9.12 14.30 -2.91
N ASN A 97 9.86 14.22 -1.79
CA ASN A 97 10.67 13.07 -1.46
C ASN A 97 10.39 12.64 -0.03
N LEU A 98 10.11 11.36 0.10
CA LEU A 98 10.04 10.60 1.32
C LEU A 98 11.12 9.52 1.23
N VAL A 99 11.96 9.42 2.24
CA VAL A 99 12.96 8.37 2.38
C VAL A 99 12.51 7.47 3.52
N LEU A 100 12.33 6.18 3.25
CA LEU A 100 12.07 5.17 4.26
C LEU A 100 13.39 4.47 4.58
N HIS A 101 13.80 4.52 5.84
CA HIS A 101 14.96 3.76 6.30
C HIS A 101 14.52 2.32 6.53
N MET A 102 15.02 1.43 5.67
CA MET A 102 14.79 0.01 5.85
C MET A 102 15.66 -0.49 7.02
N PRO A 103 15.16 -1.45 7.81
CA PRO A 103 15.98 -2.10 8.84
C PRO A 103 17.26 -2.69 8.22
N ARG A 104 18.31 -2.71 9.03
CA ARG A 104 19.59 -3.28 8.64
C ARG A 104 19.47 -4.80 8.60
N PHE A 105 19.76 -5.41 7.45
CA PHE A 105 19.91 -6.85 7.34
C PHE A 105 21.39 -7.17 7.14
N GLU A 106 21.95 -8.10 7.92
CA GLU A 106 23.38 -8.47 7.89
C GLU A 106 23.87 -8.89 6.50
N HIS A 107 22.96 -9.38 5.64
CA HIS A 107 23.27 -9.93 4.32
C HIS A 107 22.75 -9.08 3.15
N ALA A 108 22.10 -7.94 3.42
CA ALA A 108 21.63 -7.04 2.38
C ALA A 108 22.25 -5.65 2.57
N ALA A 109 22.84 -5.11 1.49
CA ALA A 109 23.36 -3.76 1.50
C ALA A 109 22.27 -2.77 1.96
N HIS A 110 22.66 -1.80 2.80
CA HIS A 110 21.79 -0.73 3.24
C HIS A 110 21.15 -0.03 2.05
N ARG A 111 19.82 -0.06 1.99
CA ARG A 111 19.07 0.62 0.94
C ARG A 111 17.95 1.41 1.58
N ASP A 112 18.24 2.68 1.78
CA ASP A 112 17.22 3.69 1.97
C ASP A 112 16.35 3.73 0.72
N LEU A 113 15.05 3.63 0.94
CA LEU A 113 14.08 3.62 -0.12
C LEU A 113 13.53 5.02 -0.30
N ARG A 114 13.83 5.63 -1.45
CA ARG A 114 13.34 6.97 -1.79
C ARG A 114 12.07 6.88 -2.64
N ILE A 115 10.97 7.37 -2.08
CA ILE A 115 9.68 7.55 -2.74
C ILE A 115 9.58 9.00 -3.24
N ARG A 116 9.25 9.17 -4.51
CA ARG A 116 9.14 10.47 -5.19
C ARG A 116 7.70 10.78 -5.58
N SER A 117 7.33 12.05 -5.41
CA SER A 117 6.04 12.60 -5.82
C SER A 117 6.25 13.99 -6.42
N HIS A 118 6.66 14.00 -7.69
CA HIS A 118 6.84 15.21 -8.47
C HIS A 118 5.74 15.30 -9.53
N PRO A 119 4.94 16.37 -9.56
CA PRO A 119 4.10 16.65 -10.71
C PRO A 119 4.97 16.99 -11.93
N GLU A 120 4.34 17.08 -13.09
CA GLU A 120 5.00 17.65 -14.26
C GLU A 120 5.33 19.12 -13.99
N CYS A 121 6.58 19.48 -14.20
CA CYS A 121 7.07 20.84 -13.99
C CYS A 121 7.52 21.42 -15.32
N SER A 122 6.95 22.57 -15.69
CA SER A 122 7.51 23.37 -16.78
C SER A 122 8.90 23.84 -16.36
N ASN A 123 9.88 23.54 -17.21
CA ASN A 123 11.23 24.04 -17.01
C ASN A 123 11.37 25.42 -17.67
N ARG A 124 12.53 26.05 -17.52
CA ARG A 124 12.87 27.29 -18.23
C ARG A 124 12.63 27.14 -19.73
N VAL A 125 12.35 28.24 -20.43
CA VAL A 125 11.96 28.32 -21.86
C VAL A 125 12.76 27.39 -22.80
N HIS A 126 14.04 27.12 -22.52
CA HIS A 126 14.92 26.31 -23.36
C HIS A 126 15.14 24.87 -22.88
N LYS A 127 14.42 24.40 -21.85
CA LYS A 127 14.52 23.03 -21.35
C LYS A 127 13.17 22.34 -21.50
N PRO A 128 13.15 21.09 -21.98
CA PRO A 128 11.92 20.31 -22.04
C PRO A 128 11.32 20.20 -20.62
N PRO A 129 9.99 20.13 -20.49
CA PRO A 129 9.35 19.98 -19.18
C PRO A 129 9.85 18.72 -18.48
N THR A 130 10.00 18.79 -17.16
CA THR A 130 10.34 17.61 -16.36
C THR A 130 9.08 16.75 -16.24
N PRO A 131 9.09 15.50 -16.69
CA PRO A 131 7.89 14.66 -16.65
C PRO A 131 7.47 14.38 -15.21
N ALA A 132 6.16 14.23 -15.01
CA ALA A 132 5.62 13.82 -13.73
C ALA A 132 6.21 12.47 -13.29
N ARG A 133 6.60 12.38 -12.02
CA ARG A 133 7.13 11.16 -11.41
C ARG A 133 6.45 10.89 -10.08
N PHE A 134 5.64 9.85 -10.08
CA PHE A 134 4.94 9.36 -8.89
C PHE A 134 5.33 7.91 -8.65
N ASP A 135 6.05 7.68 -7.55
CA ASP A 135 6.43 6.34 -7.15
C ASP A 135 5.24 5.63 -6.49
N THR A 136 5.18 4.31 -6.66
CA THR A 136 4.14 3.45 -6.08
C THR A 136 4.62 2.96 -4.72
N VAL A 137 3.71 2.80 -3.77
CA VAL A 137 4.04 2.35 -2.41
C VAL A 137 3.19 1.15 -1.98
N LEU A 138 3.76 0.31 -1.13
CA LEU A 138 3.08 -0.76 -0.41
C LEU A 138 2.69 -0.22 0.96
N VAL A 139 1.44 -0.45 1.35
CA VAL A 139 0.87 0.05 2.60
C VAL A 139 0.45 -1.13 3.45
N GLU A 140 0.68 -1.00 4.74
CA GLU A 140 0.11 -1.87 5.75
C GLU A 140 -1.38 -1.60 5.89
N VAL A 141 -2.18 -2.63 5.64
CA VAL A 141 -3.62 -2.58 5.82
C VAL A 141 -3.94 -3.43 7.03
N ASP A 142 -4.71 -2.89 7.97
CA ASP A 142 -5.12 -3.58 9.18
C ASP A 142 -5.67 -4.98 8.85
N PRO A 143 -5.39 -6.03 9.64
CA PRO A 143 -5.70 -7.41 9.30
C PRO A 143 -7.20 -7.65 9.02
N GLU A 144 -8.09 -6.95 9.72
CA GLU A 144 -9.53 -6.99 9.48
C GLU A 144 -9.91 -6.45 8.09
N GLN A 145 -9.19 -5.42 7.63
CA GLN A 145 -9.34 -4.88 6.28
C GLN A 145 -8.58 -5.72 5.24
N GLN A 146 -7.47 -6.34 5.62
CA GLN A 146 -6.65 -7.20 4.76
C GLN A 146 -7.42 -8.44 4.31
N GLN A 147 -8.25 -9.03 5.18
CA GLN A 147 -9.07 -10.19 4.86
C GLN A 147 -10.07 -9.91 3.73
N ARG A 148 -10.49 -8.65 3.59
CA ARG A 148 -11.37 -8.20 2.51
C ARG A 148 -10.60 -7.76 1.25
N ARG A 149 -9.32 -7.44 1.37
CA ARG A 149 -8.65 -6.63 0.34
C ARG A 149 -7.24 -7.09 -0.11
N GLY A 150 -6.57 -8.04 0.52
CA GLY A 150 -5.29 -8.61 0.04
C GLY A 150 -4.09 -7.65 0.03
N LEU A 151 -2.94 -8.07 -0.54
CA LEU A 151 -1.77 -7.20 -0.73
C LEU A 151 -2.07 -6.11 -1.76
N HIS A 152 -1.95 -4.83 -1.38
CA HIS A 152 -2.24 -3.69 -2.24
C HIS A 152 -0.98 -2.94 -2.65
N GLY A 153 -0.71 -2.90 -3.95
CA GLY A 153 0.08 -1.79 -4.49
C GLY A 153 -0.73 -0.50 -4.42
N LYS A 154 -0.05 0.65 -4.42
CA LYS A 154 -0.71 1.96 -4.48
C LYS A 154 0.01 2.96 -5.38
N THR A 155 -0.71 3.61 -6.29
CA THR A 155 -0.18 4.72 -7.10
C THR A 155 -0.34 6.09 -6.45
N ASN A 156 0.57 6.99 -6.82
CA ASN A 156 0.52 8.44 -6.61
C ASN A 156 0.36 8.84 -5.15
N CYS A 157 1.49 8.87 -4.46
CA CYS A 157 1.60 9.28 -3.06
C CYS A 157 1.96 10.75 -2.96
N SER A 158 0.99 11.65 -2.74
CA SER A 158 1.29 13.04 -2.41
C SER A 158 1.50 13.19 -0.90
N VAL A 159 2.71 13.58 -0.49
CA VAL A 159 3.06 13.74 0.93
C VAL A 159 2.84 15.19 1.36
N PHE A 160 2.16 15.40 2.48
CA PHE A 160 1.85 16.72 3.01
C PHE A 160 1.79 16.72 4.55
N ARG A 161 1.75 17.90 5.16
CA ARG A 161 1.44 18.05 6.59
C ARG A 161 0.04 18.61 6.75
N LEU A 162 -0.69 18.13 7.75
CA LEU A 162 -2.02 18.63 8.05
C LEU A 162 -1.93 20.09 8.52
N PRO A 163 -2.65 21.03 7.87
CA PRO A 163 -2.72 22.41 8.34
C PRO A 163 -3.29 22.50 9.75
N LEU A 164 -2.71 23.37 10.58
CA LEU A 164 -3.03 23.50 12.01
C LEU A 164 -4.52 23.80 12.26
N HIS A 165 -5.17 24.53 11.36
CA HIS A 165 -6.59 24.89 11.48
C HIS A 165 -7.54 23.72 11.28
N LEU A 166 -7.11 22.65 10.59
CA LEU A 166 -7.89 21.42 10.38
C LEU A 166 -7.65 20.39 11.49
N GLY A 167 -6.63 20.61 12.33
CA GLY A 167 -6.26 19.73 13.44
C GLY A 167 -4.75 19.62 13.60
N GLN A 168 -4.34 18.87 14.62
CA GLN A 168 -2.93 18.53 14.85
C GLN A 168 -2.74 17.04 14.64
N TYR A 169 -1.80 16.70 13.75
CA TYR A 169 -1.33 15.34 13.59
C TYR A 169 0.20 15.36 13.62
N PRO A 170 0.86 14.55 14.48
CA PRO A 170 2.29 14.67 14.73
C PRO A 170 3.14 14.24 13.53
N GLN A 171 2.61 13.35 12.70
CA GLN A 171 3.31 12.80 11.54
C GLN A 171 2.84 13.46 10.23
N PRO A 172 3.68 13.45 9.18
CA PRO A 172 3.23 13.80 7.85
C PRO A 172 2.27 12.73 7.30
N LEU A 173 1.39 13.17 6.40
CA LEU A 173 0.33 12.37 5.80
C LEU A 173 0.64 12.14 4.32
N ALA A 174 0.06 11.08 3.77
CA ALA A 174 0.16 10.71 2.39
C ALA A 174 -1.24 10.50 1.79
N TYR A 175 -1.55 11.25 0.72
CA TYR A 175 -2.73 11.04 -0.13
C TYR A 175 -2.43 10.10 -1.31
N ILE A 176 -3.36 9.21 -1.59
CA ILE A 176 -2.98 7.82 -1.81
C ILE A 176 -4.10 7.10 -2.60
N HIS A 177 -3.80 6.59 -3.82
CA HIS A 177 -4.80 5.90 -4.66
C HIS A 177 -4.68 4.37 -4.62
N TRP A 178 -5.73 3.71 -4.17
CA TRP A 178 -5.77 2.26 -4.05
C TRP A 178 -5.77 1.55 -5.42
N PHE A 179 -4.94 0.53 -5.55
CA PHE A 179 -5.14 -0.51 -6.57
C PHE A 179 -5.98 -1.65 -6.02
N LYS A 180 -6.57 -2.42 -6.95
CA LYS A 180 -7.18 -3.70 -6.60
C LYS A 180 -6.10 -4.63 -6.00
N PRO A 181 -6.50 -5.53 -5.09
CA PRO A 181 -5.63 -6.60 -4.62
C PRO A 181 -4.88 -7.28 -5.77
N LEU A 182 -3.63 -7.67 -5.53
CA LEU A 182 -2.85 -8.44 -6.49
C LEU A 182 -3.43 -9.86 -6.63
N GLN A 183 -4.37 -10.04 -7.57
CA GLN A 183 -5.06 -11.32 -7.76
C GLN A 183 -4.44 -12.17 -8.88
N THR A 184 -4.02 -11.55 -9.98
CA THR A 184 -3.60 -12.28 -11.19
C THR A 184 -2.10 -12.22 -11.37
N TYR A 185 -1.42 -13.33 -11.11
CA TYR A 185 -0.01 -13.51 -11.43
C TYR A 185 0.15 -13.98 -12.88
N ASN A 186 0.84 -13.19 -13.71
CA ASN A 186 1.18 -13.59 -15.07
C ASN A 186 2.49 -14.38 -15.05
N ARG A 187 2.40 -15.70 -15.28
CA ARG A 187 3.56 -16.61 -15.28
C ARG A 187 4.59 -16.29 -16.37
N ASN A 188 4.16 -15.74 -17.51
CA ASN A 188 5.05 -15.46 -18.64
C ASN A 188 5.95 -14.26 -18.33
N VAL A 189 5.37 -13.21 -17.76
CA VAL A 189 6.08 -11.98 -17.39
C VAL A 189 6.68 -12.07 -15.97
N LYS A 190 6.25 -13.06 -15.19
CA LYS A 190 6.58 -13.26 -13.77
C LYS A 190 6.23 -12.07 -12.88
N MET A 191 5.12 -11.40 -13.18
CA MET A 191 4.68 -10.18 -12.50
C MET A 191 3.18 -10.23 -12.21
N PHE A 192 2.75 -9.47 -11.22
CA PHE A 192 1.33 -9.28 -10.94
C PHE A 192 0.76 -8.21 -11.86
N ARG A 193 -0.42 -8.51 -12.43
CA ARG A 193 -1.22 -7.50 -13.11
C ARG A 193 -1.87 -6.62 -12.08
N VAL A 194 -1.81 -5.30 -12.29
CA VAL A 194 -2.38 -4.32 -11.39
C VAL A 194 -3.46 -3.54 -12.12
N SER A 195 -4.56 -3.25 -11.41
CA SER A 195 -5.66 -2.44 -11.94
C SER A 195 -6.13 -1.49 -10.86
N ARG A 196 -6.51 -0.26 -11.25
CA ARG A 196 -6.98 0.77 -10.30
C ARG A 196 -8.23 0.29 -9.58
N SER A 197 -8.29 0.54 -8.27
CA SER A 197 -9.52 0.31 -7.51
C SER A 197 -10.47 1.47 -7.77
N THR A 198 -11.70 1.15 -8.15
CA THR A 198 -12.79 2.11 -8.26
C THR A 198 -13.89 1.72 -7.27
N ARG A 199 -14.50 2.71 -6.62
CA ARG A 199 -15.67 2.53 -5.75
C ARG A 199 -16.74 3.47 -6.25
N GLN A 200 -17.90 2.93 -6.62
CA GLN A 200 -19.01 3.73 -7.19
C GLN A 200 -18.54 4.61 -8.37
N TRP A 201 -17.72 4.05 -9.26
CA TRP A 201 -17.13 4.75 -10.42
C TRP A 201 -16.11 5.85 -10.09
N LEU A 202 -15.88 6.15 -8.82
CA LEU A 202 -14.87 7.10 -8.36
C LEU A 202 -13.56 6.38 -8.02
N SER A 203 -12.45 7.11 -8.08
CA SER A 203 -11.16 6.58 -7.68
C SER A 203 -11.19 6.27 -6.17
N ASN A 204 -10.82 5.05 -5.80
CA ASN A 204 -10.70 4.69 -4.40
C ASN A 204 -9.40 5.31 -3.85
N ALA A 205 -9.52 6.42 -3.12
CA ALA A 205 -8.40 7.13 -2.55
C ALA A 205 -8.60 7.37 -1.06
N GLU A 206 -7.49 7.54 -0.35
CA GLU A 206 -7.47 7.70 1.10
C GLU A 206 -6.31 8.61 1.51
N ILE A 207 -6.37 9.13 2.72
CA ILE A 207 -5.24 9.80 3.37
C ILE A 207 -4.80 8.93 4.52
N ILE A 208 -3.52 8.56 4.52
CA ILE A 208 -2.93 7.72 5.56
C ILE A 208 -1.73 8.42 6.19
N PRO A 209 -1.43 8.10 7.45
CA PRO A 209 -0.13 8.39 8.05
C PRO A 209 1.00 7.71 7.27
N ILE A 210 2.19 8.33 7.25
CA ILE A 210 3.36 7.79 6.52
C ILE A 210 3.93 6.54 7.16
N ASP A 211 3.79 6.36 8.48
CA ASP A 211 4.24 5.16 9.19
C ASP A 211 3.62 3.86 8.66
N ARG A 212 2.41 3.93 8.09
CA ARG A 212 1.74 2.80 7.41
C ARG A 212 2.38 2.42 6.08
N ILE A 213 3.33 3.20 5.56
CA ILE A 213 4.02 2.87 4.31
C ILE A 213 5.18 1.93 4.60
N ILE A 214 5.02 0.69 4.15
CA ILE A 214 6.00 -0.39 4.33
C ILE A 214 7.16 -0.24 3.35
N HIS A 215 6.83 -0.05 2.07
CA HIS A 215 7.81 -0.15 1.00
C HIS A 215 7.39 0.60 -0.25
N GLY A 216 8.31 0.69 -1.20
CA GLY A 216 8.20 1.38 -2.48
C GLY A 216 8.29 0.33 -3.56
N VAL A 217 7.40 0.42 -4.54
CA VAL A 217 7.22 -0.59 -5.57
C VAL A 217 7.50 0.03 -6.92
N GLN A 218 8.25 -0.68 -7.76
CA GLN A 218 8.49 -0.23 -9.13
C GLN A 218 7.36 -0.74 -10.04
N PHE A 219 6.68 0.21 -10.69
CA PHE A 219 5.66 -0.08 -11.68
C PHE A 219 6.27 -0.10 -13.08
N ILE A 220 5.89 -1.07 -13.89
CA ILE A 220 6.20 -1.08 -15.32
C ILE A 220 4.99 -0.52 -16.08
N PRO A 221 5.16 0.44 -17.00
CA PRO A 221 4.06 1.12 -17.70
C PRO A 221 3.04 0.20 -18.40
N THR A 222 3.39 -1.07 -18.62
CA THR A 222 2.52 -2.09 -19.21
C THR A 222 1.40 -2.60 -18.29
N GLY A 223 1.29 -2.07 -17.06
CA GLY A 223 0.23 -2.48 -16.11
C GLY A 223 0.66 -3.56 -15.11
N TYR A 224 1.97 -3.81 -15.01
CA TYR A 224 2.53 -4.88 -14.19
C TYR A 224 3.39 -4.32 -13.08
N VAL A 225 3.34 -4.96 -11.92
CA VAL A 225 4.18 -4.65 -10.77
C VAL A 225 5.24 -5.73 -10.60
N VAL A 226 6.49 -5.27 -10.54
CA VAL A 226 7.60 -6.09 -10.07
C VAL A 226 7.63 -5.97 -8.55
N MET A 227 7.23 -7.04 -7.88
CA MET A 227 7.67 -7.21 -6.51
C MET A 227 9.07 -7.83 -6.57
N HIS A 228 10.07 -7.10 -6.10
CA HIS A 228 11.39 -7.68 -5.82
C HIS A 228 11.37 -8.63 -4.61
N TRP A 229 10.17 -8.93 -4.12
CA TRP A 229 9.96 -9.95 -3.13
C TRP A 229 10.04 -11.34 -3.74
N PRO A 230 10.72 -12.27 -3.09
CA PRO A 230 10.58 -13.67 -3.42
C PRO A 230 9.18 -14.18 -3.07
N ILE A 231 8.38 -14.40 -4.10
CA ILE A 231 7.15 -15.18 -3.98
C ILE A 231 7.58 -16.64 -3.79
N VAL A 232 7.76 -17.07 -2.54
CA VAL A 232 7.93 -18.48 -2.21
C VAL A 232 6.57 -19.15 -2.44
N SER A 233 6.40 -19.74 -3.63
CA SER A 233 5.34 -20.69 -3.90
C SER A 233 5.79 -22.05 -3.37
N THR A 234 5.50 -22.36 -2.11
CA THR A 234 5.64 -23.71 -1.59
C THR A 234 4.51 -24.57 -2.15
N SER A 235 4.78 -25.20 -3.30
CA SER A 235 4.07 -26.40 -3.74
C SER A 235 5.02 -27.58 -3.60
N THR A 236 4.98 -28.25 -2.45
CA THR A 236 5.00 -29.72 -2.27
C THR A 236 5.22 -30.10 -0.80
N SER A 237 4.18 -30.75 -0.27
CA SER A 237 4.16 -31.85 0.71
C SER A 237 5.08 -31.86 1.94
N THR A 238 4.39 -32.02 3.09
CA THR A 238 4.80 -32.69 4.34
C THR A 238 5.83 -31.99 5.23
N SER A 239 5.36 -31.07 6.09
CA SER A 239 5.25 -31.31 7.54
C SER A 239 4.64 -30.10 8.26
N THR A 240 3.92 -30.38 9.33
CA THR A 240 2.92 -29.57 10.04
C THR A 240 3.42 -28.21 10.55
N LEU A 241 2.85 -27.12 10.02
CA LEU A 241 2.56 -25.85 10.71
C LEU A 241 1.62 -25.04 9.80
N THR A 242 0.34 -25.03 10.17
CA THR A 242 -0.77 -24.52 9.37
C THR A 242 -0.89 -23.00 9.52
N PHE A 243 -0.55 -22.23 8.48
CA PHE A 243 -1.01 -20.84 8.35
C PHE A 243 -1.56 -20.60 6.94
N ALA A 244 -2.78 -20.06 6.92
CA ALA A 244 -3.69 -20.06 5.78
C ALA A 244 -3.26 -19.08 4.66
N PHE A 245 -2.93 -19.60 3.49
CA PHE A 245 -2.85 -18.79 2.25
C PHE A 245 -3.53 -19.43 1.02
N LEU A 246 -4.20 -20.59 1.17
CA LEU A 246 -4.80 -21.31 0.02
C LEU A 246 -6.27 -21.76 0.19
N ASN A 247 -6.95 -21.46 1.30
CA ASN A 247 -8.33 -21.96 1.48
C ASN A 247 -9.45 -21.16 0.80
N SER A 248 -9.15 -20.07 0.08
CA SER A 248 -10.20 -19.28 -0.61
C SER A 248 -10.44 -19.70 -2.07
N ILE A 249 -9.58 -20.53 -2.67
CA ILE A 249 -9.75 -20.97 -4.07
C ILE A 249 -10.39 -22.38 -4.15
N GLY A 250 -10.39 -23.16 -3.07
CA GLY A 250 -10.95 -24.53 -3.04
C GLY A 250 -12.47 -24.64 -2.79
N TYR A 251 -13.14 -23.59 -2.32
CA TYR A 251 -14.54 -23.68 -1.86
C TYR A 251 -15.61 -23.44 -2.94
N ILE A 252 -15.25 -23.16 -4.19
CA ILE A 252 -16.22 -22.93 -5.28
C ILE A 252 -16.37 -24.13 -6.23
N LEU A 253 -15.52 -25.17 -6.12
CA LEU A 253 -15.57 -26.35 -7.01
C LEU A 253 -15.85 -27.69 -6.30
N SER A 254 -16.46 -27.69 -5.11
CA SER A 254 -16.77 -28.92 -4.37
C SER A 254 -18.21 -29.06 -3.90
N ASN A 255 -19.17 -28.40 -4.56
CA ASN A 255 -20.62 -28.59 -4.31
C ASN A 255 -21.40 -28.98 -5.56
N HIS A 256 -20.81 -29.82 -6.42
CA HIS A 256 -21.55 -30.48 -7.49
C HIS A 256 -20.91 -31.84 -7.82
N ALA A 257 -21.07 -32.83 -6.95
CA ALA A 257 -21.11 -34.26 -7.33
C ALA A 257 -21.40 -35.19 -6.12
N CYS A 258 -22.40 -36.04 -6.31
CA CYS A 258 -22.66 -37.36 -5.72
C CYS A 258 -23.49 -37.53 -4.42
N GLY A 259 -24.54 -38.35 -4.58
CA GLY A 259 -25.38 -39.02 -3.58
C GLY A 259 -26.88 -38.76 -3.83
N GLU A 260 -27.58 -39.41 -4.78
CA GLU A 260 -28.17 -40.78 -4.65
C GLU A 260 -28.63 -41.07 -3.21
N GLY A 261 -29.87 -41.39 -2.86
CA GLY A 261 -31.13 -41.67 -3.56
C GLY A 261 -32.16 -42.16 -2.52
N VAL A 262 -33.31 -42.64 -3.00
CA VAL A 262 -34.36 -43.44 -2.30
C VAL A 262 -35.58 -42.68 -1.72
N GLY A 263 -36.71 -42.84 -2.43
CA GLY A 263 -37.96 -43.37 -1.85
C GLY A 263 -39.09 -42.39 -1.51
N GLY A 264 -40.20 -42.47 -2.25
CA GLY A 264 -41.46 -41.87 -1.81
C GLY A 264 -42.55 -41.77 -2.88
N TRP A 265 -43.14 -42.91 -3.25
CA TRP A 265 -44.46 -42.98 -3.89
C TRP A 265 -45.52 -42.25 -3.05
N VAL A 266 -46.34 -41.36 -3.64
CA VAL A 266 -47.80 -41.31 -3.46
C VAL A 266 -48.40 -40.59 -4.67
N GLY A 267 -49.25 -41.27 -5.44
CA GLY A 267 -50.17 -40.65 -6.37
C GLY A 267 -51.49 -40.31 -5.68
N CYS A 268 -52.19 -39.28 -6.16
CA CYS A 268 -53.65 -39.26 -6.23
C CYS A 268 -54.17 -37.98 -6.90
N LYS A 269 -54.99 -38.20 -7.94
CA LYS A 269 -55.99 -37.34 -8.61
C LYS A 269 -55.52 -36.17 -9.46
#